data_AF-A0A958FP15-F1
#
_entry.id   AF-A0A958FP15-F1
#
_cell.length_a   1.000
_cell.length_b   1.000
_cell.length_c   1.000
_cell.angle_alpha   90.00
_cell.angle_beta   90.00
_cell.angle_gamma   90.00
#
_symmetry.space_group_name_H-M   'P 1'
#
loop_
_entity.id
_entity.type
_entity.pdbx_description
1 polymer ?
#
loop_
_entity_poly.entity_id
_entity_poly.type
_entity_poly.pdbx_seq_one_letter_code
_entity_poly.pdbx_strand_id
1 'polypeptide(L)'
;MTVDPENRRFNFERFGKSYHMKIETAADLQLALSLDEAHWIASTAPHGTINADAVFLRRLDTDNDGRIRISEVKTAIEWLFAQLTETGGVDTKSTTIRLSAINQQSPDGKRIYDAATKILGRIGKPDATELLISDVRNIKAEELQGGLDEAGIVLQTATNDDNLRVAIEAVLKTVGGQPHPNGGEGVTEALLNQ
;
A
#
# COMPACT_ATOMS: atom_id res chain seq x y z
N MET A 1 7.84 10.32 28.55
CA MET A 1 8.63 9.27 29.23
C MET A 1 9.23 8.41 28.13
N THR A 2 10.49 8.64 27.80
CA THR A 2 11.23 7.88 26.78
C THR A 2 11.55 6.50 27.37
N VAL A 3 10.92 5.47 26.82
CA VAL A 3 11.17 4.08 27.23
C VAL A 3 12.44 3.62 26.51
N ASP A 4 13.41 3.15 27.30
CA ASP A 4 14.69 2.61 26.83
C ASP A 4 14.45 1.41 25.88
N PRO A 5 14.93 1.46 24.62
CA PRO A 5 14.72 0.39 23.65
C PRO A 5 15.33 -0.95 24.08
N GLU A 6 16.38 -0.97 24.92
CA GLU A 6 17.05 -2.21 25.33
C GLU A 6 16.30 -3.02 26.42
N ASN A 7 15.26 -2.44 27.04
CA ASN A 7 14.52 -3.11 28.13
C ASN A 7 13.02 -3.25 27.85
N ARG A 8 12.63 -3.20 26.56
CA ARG A 8 11.23 -3.32 26.15
C ARG A 8 10.79 -4.79 26.22
N ARG A 9 9.87 -5.09 27.12
CA ARG A 9 9.37 -6.46 27.36
C ARG A 9 8.14 -6.71 26.50
N PHE A 10 8.05 -7.93 25.96
CA PHE A 10 6.80 -8.41 25.36
C PHE A 10 5.69 -8.39 26.41
N ASN A 11 4.55 -7.80 26.04
CA ASN A 11 3.35 -7.86 26.85
C ASN A 11 2.43 -8.93 26.25
N PHE A 12 1.97 -9.88 27.05
CA PHE A 12 1.07 -10.94 26.62
C PHE A 12 -0.25 -10.87 27.36
N GLU A 13 -1.34 -11.03 26.63
CA GLU A 13 -2.69 -11.13 27.17
C GLU A 13 -3.26 -12.51 26.88
N ARG A 14 -4.02 -13.05 27.85
CA ARG A 14 -4.61 -14.38 27.73
C ARG A 14 -5.92 -14.31 26.98
N PHE A 15 -5.98 -14.96 25.82
CA PHE A 15 -7.20 -15.13 25.04
C PHE A 15 -7.58 -16.60 25.02
N GLY A 16 -8.63 -16.95 25.76
CA GLY A 16 -9.05 -18.34 25.94
C GLY A 16 -7.96 -19.18 26.60
N LYS A 17 -7.37 -20.11 25.83
CA LYS A 17 -6.31 -21.03 26.31
C LYS A 17 -4.89 -20.62 25.89
N SER A 18 -4.75 -19.55 25.11
CA SER A 18 -3.47 -19.11 24.54
C SER A 18 -3.08 -17.73 25.04
N TYR A 19 -1.79 -17.41 24.95
CA TYR A 19 -1.23 -16.09 25.24
C TYR A 19 -0.89 -15.40 23.93
N HIS A 20 -1.37 -14.17 23.75
CA HIS A 20 -1.18 -13.39 22.54
C HIS A 20 -0.35 -12.15 22.86
N MET A 21 0.62 -11.83 22.02
CA MET A 21 1.33 -10.55 22.17
C MET A 21 0.33 -9.41 21.98
N LYS A 22 0.30 -8.51 22.95
CA LYS A 22 -0.52 -7.30 22.91
C LYS A 22 0.24 -6.22 22.15
N ILE A 23 -0.39 -5.67 21.11
CA ILE A 23 0.16 -4.57 20.31
C ILE A 23 -0.71 -3.33 20.56
N GLU A 24 -0.18 -2.33 21.26
CA GLU A 24 -0.90 -1.09 21.56
C GLU A 24 -0.23 0.14 20.95
N THR A 25 1.10 0.09 20.81
CA THR A 25 1.91 1.20 20.33
C THR A 25 2.70 0.83 19.08
N ALA A 26 3.16 1.85 18.34
CA ALA A 26 4.06 1.66 17.20
C ALA A 26 5.31 0.85 17.57
N ALA A 27 5.82 1.05 18.79
CA ALA A 27 7.01 0.35 19.23
C ALA A 27 6.74 -1.11 19.66
N ASP A 28 5.52 -1.45 20.08
CA ASP A 28 5.14 -2.86 20.26
C ASP A 28 5.08 -3.59 18.91
N LEU A 29 4.62 -2.89 17.87
CA LEU A 29 4.63 -3.42 16.51
C LEU A 29 6.06 -3.64 15.99
N GLN A 30 7.00 -2.74 16.28
CA GLN A 30 8.43 -2.97 16.00
C GLN A 30 9.00 -4.14 16.80
N LEU A 31 8.65 -4.24 18.09
CA LEU A 31 9.11 -5.32 18.95
C LEU A 31 8.61 -6.69 18.44
N ALA A 32 7.45 -6.76 17.80
CA ALA A 32 6.94 -8.00 17.20
C ALA A 32 7.87 -8.61 16.14
N LEU A 33 8.78 -7.83 15.54
CA LEU A 33 9.78 -8.34 14.60
C LEU A 33 10.76 -9.33 15.25
N SER A 34 11.10 -9.13 16.53
CA SER A 34 11.98 -10.02 17.29
C SER A 34 11.25 -11.14 18.01
N LEU A 35 9.91 -11.22 17.87
CA LEU A 35 9.11 -12.29 18.45
C LEU A 35 9.36 -13.60 17.68
N ASP A 36 9.77 -14.63 18.43
CA ASP A 36 9.91 -15.99 17.92
C ASP A 36 8.59 -16.50 17.34
N GLU A 37 8.64 -17.13 16.17
CA GLU A 37 7.46 -17.61 15.43
C GLU A 37 6.61 -18.60 16.24
N ALA A 38 7.17 -19.33 17.20
CA ALA A 38 6.43 -20.20 18.10
C ALA A 38 5.44 -19.46 19.01
N HIS A 39 5.59 -18.14 19.17
CA HIS A 39 4.68 -17.28 19.93
C HIS A 39 3.63 -16.59 19.05
N TRP A 40 3.68 -16.80 17.73
CA TRP A 40 2.62 -16.36 16.82
C TRP A 40 1.50 -17.39 16.83
N ILE A 41 0.26 -16.90 16.99
CA ILE A 41 -0.93 -17.75 17.13
C ILE A 41 -1.21 -18.55 15.86
N ALA A 42 -0.92 -17.93 14.71
CA ALA A 42 -1.09 -18.51 13.39
C ALA A 42 0.09 -18.13 12.51
N SER A 43 0.68 -19.12 11.84
CA SER A 43 1.71 -18.91 10.83
C SER A 43 1.15 -18.41 9.50
N THR A 44 -0.13 -18.69 9.25
CA THR A 44 -0.87 -18.24 8.07
C THR A 44 -2.33 -17.97 8.44
N ALA A 45 -2.95 -16.97 7.82
CA ALA A 45 -4.38 -16.69 7.96
C ALA A 45 -5.02 -16.36 6.61
N PRO A 46 -6.16 -16.96 6.22
CA PRO A 46 -6.87 -16.57 5.01
C PRO A 46 -7.31 -15.11 5.11
N HIS A 47 -6.95 -14.29 4.12
CA HIS A 47 -7.17 -12.85 4.24
C HIS A 47 -8.67 -12.47 4.35
N GLY A 48 -9.56 -13.27 3.78
CA GLY A 48 -11.02 -13.06 3.83
C GLY A 48 -11.66 -13.37 5.20
N THR A 49 -10.89 -13.92 6.14
CA THR A 49 -11.36 -14.17 7.52
C THR A 49 -10.98 -13.05 8.49
N ILE A 50 -10.12 -12.12 8.06
CA ILE A 50 -9.64 -11.02 8.88
C ILE A 50 -10.59 -9.83 8.70
N ASN A 51 -11.14 -9.33 9.80
CA ASN A 51 -11.99 -8.15 9.80
C ASN A 51 -11.14 -6.87 9.69
N ALA A 52 -10.63 -6.59 8.50
CA ALA A 52 -9.88 -5.38 8.18
C ALA A 52 -10.15 -4.93 6.74
N ASP A 53 -9.51 -3.84 6.31
CA ASP A 53 -9.67 -3.33 4.96
C ASP A 53 -9.19 -4.34 3.90
N ALA A 54 -10.11 -4.77 3.03
CA ALA A 54 -9.83 -5.83 2.06
C ALA A 54 -8.77 -5.43 1.02
N VAL A 55 -8.65 -4.13 0.70
CA VAL A 55 -7.61 -3.65 -0.24
C VAL A 55 -6.24 -3.76 0.42
N PHE A 56 -6.13 -3.34 1.68
CA PHE A 56 -4.91 -3.49 2.47
C PHE A 56 -4.51 -4.97 2.61
N LEU A 57 -5.44 -5.85 2.95
CA LEU A 57 -5.15 -7.28 3.12
C LEU A 57 -4.65 -7.94 1.83
N ARG A 58 -5.17 -7.54 0.66
CA ARG A 58 -4.65 -7.99 -0.64
C ARG A 58 -3.26 -7.44 -0.96
N ARG A 59 -2.88 -6.29 -0.41
CA ARG A 59 -1.50 -5.77 -0.55
C ARG A 59 -0.51 -6.45 0.37
N LEU A 60 -1.01 -6.99 1.48
CA LEU A 60 -0.20 -7.73 2.45
C LEU A 60 0.09 -9.16 1.99
N ASP A 61 -0.83 -9.77 1.23
CA ASP A 61 -0.68 -11.03 0.52
C ASP A 61 0.14 -10.81 -0.76
N THR A 62 1.47 -10.91 -0.64
CA THR A 62 2.44 -10.54 -1.68
C THR A 62 2.59 -11.60 -2.76
N ASP A 63 2.33 -12.88 -2.43
CA ASP A 63 2.34 -13.98 -3.40
C ASP A 63 0.96 -14.28 -4.00
N ASN A 64 -0.08 -13.60 -3.55
CA ASN A 64 -1.47 -13.69 -4.02
C ASN A 64 -2.07 -15.10 -3.84
N ASP A 65 -1.70 -15.83 -2.77
CA ASP A 65 -2.24 -17.15 -2.47
C ASP A 65 -3.56 -17.11 -1.66
N GLY A 66 -4.04 -15.91 -1.31
CA GLY A 66 -5.25 -15.66 -0.53
C GLY A 66 -5.04 -15.78 0.98
N ARG A 67 -3.80 -15.92 1.44
CA ARG A 67 -3.40 -16.08 2.84
C ARG A 67 -2.30 -15.07 3.16
N ILE A 68 -2.25 -14.67 4.42
CA ILE A 68 -1.22 -13.78 4.95
C ILE A 68 -0.33 -14.61 5.87
N ARG A 69 0.98 -14.63 5.60
CA ARG A 69 1.99 -15.33 6.38
C ARG A 69 2.71 -14.39 7.33
N ILE A 70 3.29 -14.94 8.40
CA ILE A 70 4.11 -14.16 9.37
C ILE A 70 5.21 -13.37 8.65
N SER A 71 5.90 -14.00 7.68
CA SER A 71 6.97 -13.36 6.92
C SER A 71 6.51 -12.09 6.22
N GLU A 72 5.32 -12.10 5.63
CA GLU A 72 4.74 -10.95 4.92
C GLU A 72 4.34 -9.84 5.89
N VAL A 73 3.79 -10.22 7.06
CA VAL A 73 3.52 -9.27 8.15
C VAL A 73 4.82 -8.61 8.63
N LYS A 74 5.87 -9.39 8.88
CA LYS A 74 7.18 -8.87 9.30
C LYS A 74 7.77 -7.93 8.24
N THR A 75 7.78 -8.32 6.97
CA THR A 75 8.23 -7.47 5.86
C THR A 75 7.42 -6.18 5.76
N ALA A 76 6.10 -6.23 5.94
CA ALA A 76 5.26 -5.03 5.92
C ALA A 76 5.55 -4.09 7.09
N ILE A 77 5.81 -4.64 8.29
CA ILE A 77 6.22 -3.87 9.46
C ILE A 77 7.58 -3.20 9.20
N GLU A 78 8.57 -3.95 8.74
CA GLU A 78 9.90 -3.42 8.40
C GLU A 78 9.79 -2.29 7.35
N TRP A 79 9.02 -2.52 6.30
CA TRP A 79 8.78 -1.53 5.26
C TRP A 79 8.11 -0.27 5.81
N LEU A 80 7.05 -0.41 6.61
CA LEU A 80 6.34 0.71 7.24
C LEU A 80 7.30 1.62 8.02
N PHE A 81 8.17 1.03 8.84
CA PHE A 81 9.10 1.79 9.66
C PHE A 81 10.28 2.37 8.87
N ALA A 82 10.66 1.75 7.75
CA ALA A 82 11.65 2.34 6.84
C ALA A 82 11.11 3.60 6.12
N GLN A 83 9.79 3.68 5.89
CA GLN A 83 9.15 4.79 5.18
C GLN A 83 8.76 5.98 6.07
N LEU A 84 8.93 5.89 7.39
CA LEU A 84 8.48 6.92 8.34
C LEU A 84 9.63 7.55 9.11
N THR A 85 9.65 8.88 9.21
CA THR A 85 10.52 9.63 10.14
C THR A 85 9.90 9.72 11.53
N GLU A 86 8.56 9.71 11.60
CA GLU A 86 7.79 9.78 12.83
C GLU A 86 6.80 8.62 12.91
N THR A 87 6.88 7.85 13.99
CA THR A 87 6.08 6.61 14.17
C THR A 87 4.81 6.82 14.98
N GLY A 88 4.64 7.97 15.63
CA GLY A 88 3.50 8.27 16.50
C GLY A 88 2.13 8.37 15.81
N GLY A 89 2.06 8.17 14.50
CA GLY A 89 0.80 8.02 13.77
C GLY A 89 0.29 6.58 13.69
N VAL A 90 1.17 5.58 13.84
CA VAL A 90 0.87 4.16 13.58
C VAL A 90 -0.22 3.60 14.52
N ASP A 91 -0.26 4.05 15.76
CA ASP A 91 -1.18 3.61 16.81
C ASP A 91 -2.43 4.49 16.96
N THR A 92 -2.56 5.55 16.16
CA THR A 92 -3.65 6.55 16.30
C THR A 92 -4.97 6.16 15.62
N LYS A 93 -5.01 5.00 14.94
CA LYS A 93 -6.16 4.56 14.12
C LYS A 93 -6.60 5.64 13.10
N SER A 94 -5.65 6.44 12.63
CA SER A 94 -5.92 7.51 11.67
C SER A 94 -6.09 6.97 10.25
N THR A 95 -6.94 7.63 9.46
CA THR A 95 -7.05 7.45 8.01
C THR A 95 -6.22 8.47 7.23
N THR A 96 -5.39 9.25 7.92
CA THR A 96 -4.56 10.31 7.35
C THR A 96 -3.08 10.02 7.53
N ILE A 97 -2.28 10.47 6.56
CA ILE A 97 -0.81 10.51 6.66
C ILE A 97 -0.33 11.95 6.58
N ARG A 98 0.53 12.34 7.52
CA ARG A 98 1.22 13.64 7.51
C ARG A 98 2.40 13.57 6.56
N LEU A 99 2.52 14.53 5.65
CA LEU A 99 3.64 14.58 4.70
C LEU A 99 5.00 14.69 5.40
N SER A 100 5.05 15.38 6.54
CA SER A 100 6.27 15.53 7.35
C SER A 100 6.73 14.21 7.99
N ALA A 101 5.83 13.24 8.16
CA ALA A 101 6.14 11.95 8.75
C ALA A 101 6.77 10.97 7.75
N ILE A 102 6.83 11.30 6.46
CA ILE A 102 7.36 10.43 5.41
C ILE A 102 8.89 10.57 5.32
N ASN A 103 9.59 9.45 5.33
CA ASN A 103 11.03 9.37 5.14
C ASN A 103 11.44 9.51 3.67
N GLN A 104 11.67 10.75 3.23
CA GLN A 104 12.12 11.05 1.88
C GLN A 104 13.57 10.60 1.57
N GLN A 105 14.33 10.13 2.56
CA GLN A 105 15.67 9.58 2.32
C GLN A 105 15.61 8.15 1.77
N SER A 106 14.52 7.44 2.05
CA SER A 106 14.26 6.13 1.45
C SER A 106 13.70 6.28 0.02
N PRO A 107 14.06 5.40 -0.93
CA PRO A 107 13.51 5.45 -2.29
C PRO A 107 11.98 5.38 -2.30
N ASP A 108 11.39 4.52 -1.47
CA ASP A 108 9.95 4.33 -1.38
C ASP A 108 9.27 5.52 -0.71
N GLY A 109 9.79 6.03 0.40
CA GLY A 109 9.26 7.21 1.07
C GLY A 109 9.32 8.44 0.18
N LYS A 110 10.37 8.62 -0.63
CA LYS A 110 10.38 9.67 -1.66
C LYS A 110 9.24 9.48 -2.68
N ARG A 111 9.04 8.26 -3.19
CA ARG A 111 7.93 7.95 -4.11
C ARG A 111 6.56 8.22 -3.47
N ILE A 112 6.38 7.87 -2.20
CA ILE A 112 5.14 8.11 -1.44
C ILE A 112 4.91 9.62 -1.30
N TYR A 113 5.92 10.40 -0.93
CA TYR A 113 5.82 11.86 -0.81
C TYR A 113 5.47 12.52 -2.15
N ASP A 114 6.15 12.14 -3.23
CA ASP A 114 5.89 12.64 -4.58
C ASP A 114 4.47 12.28 -5.05
N ALA A 115 3.99 11.07 -4.75
CA ALA A 115 2.62 10.66 -5.07
C ALA A 115 1.59 11.44 -4.24
N ALA A 116 1.84 11.61 -2.94
CA ALA A 116 0.94 12.33 -2.05
C ALA A 116 0.77 13.80 -2.45
N THR A 117 1.87 14.49 -2.75
CA THR A 117 1.85 15.87 -3.23
C THR A 117 1.14 16.02 -4.58
N LYS A 118 1.34 15.08 -5.51
CA LYS A 118 0.58 15.05 -6.79
C LYS A 118 -0.92 14.89 -6.57
N ILE A 119 -1.33 13.97 -5.69
CA ILE A 119 -2.74 13.76 -5.35
C ILE A 119 -3.33 15.04 -4.74
N LEU A 120 -2.64 15.65 -3.77
CA LEU A 120 -3.07 16.89 -3.14
C LEU A 120 -3.23 18.05 -4.13
N GLY A 121 -2.28 18.21 -5.06
CA GLY A 121 -2.38 19.19 -6.14
C GLY A 121 -3.60 18.93 -7.04
N ARG A 122 -3.84 17.67 -7.41
CA ARG A 122 -4.97 17.28 -8.25
C ARG A 122 -6.33 17.54 -7.61
N ILE A 123 -6.46 17.32 -6.30
CA ILE A 123 -7.71 17.59 -5.56
C ILE A 123 -7.85 19.06 -5.13
N GLY A 124 -7.01 19.95 -5.65
CA GLY A 124 -7.08 21.40 -5.39
C GLY A 124 -6.62 21.81 -3.99
N LYS A 125 -5.78 20.99 -3.33
CA LYS A 125 -5.24 21.24 -1.98
C LYS A 125 -3.69 21.23 -1.98
N PRO A 126 -3.00 22.01 -2.83
CA PRO A 126 -1.54 21.93 -2.96
C PRO A 126 -0.77 22.26 -1.68
N ASP A 127 -1.34 23.09 -0.80
CA ASP A 127 -0.71 23.51 0.45
C ASP A 127 -1.07 22.63 1.65
N ALA A 128 -1.85 21.56 1.45
CA ALA A 128 -2.20 20.65 2.53
C ALA A 128 -0.98 19.84 2.99
N THR A 129 -0.89 19.63 4.31
CA THR A 129 0.20 18.89 4.94
C THR A 129 -0.17 17.45 5.28
N GLU A 130 -1.42 17.06 5.02
CA GLU A 130 -1.98 15.74 5.32
C GLU A 130 -2.78 15.21 4.13
N LEU A 131 -2.74 13.90 3.92
CA LEU A 131 -3.48 13.21 2.87
C LEU A 131 -4.37 12.12 3.48
N LEU A 132 -5.63 12.06 3.07
CA LEU A 132 -6.56 11.01 3.47
C LEU A 132 -6.45 9.79 2.54
N ILE A 133 -6.60 8.59 3.10
CA ILE A 133 -6.70 7.36 2.30
C ILE A 133 -7.89 7.38 1.33
N SER A 134 -8.98 8.09 1.67
CA SER A 134 -10.12 8.28 0.77
C SER A 134 -9.75 9.07 -0.48
N ASP A 135 -8.89 10.09 -0.35
CA ASP A 135 -8.43 10.88 -1.49
C ASP A 135 -7.60 10.02 -2.45
N VAL A 136 -6.72 9.18 -1.91
CA VAL A 136 -5.96 8.18 -2.69
C VAL A 136 -6.88 7.24 -3.45
N ARG A 137 -7.92 6.72 -2.78
CA ARG A 137 -8.89 5.80 -3.38
C ARG A 137 -9.72 6.46 -4.47
N ASN A 138 -10.12 7.72 -4.27
CA ASN A 138 -10.87 8.48 -5.26
C ASN A 138 -10.02 8.72 -6.51
N ILE A 139 -8.78 9.20 -6.36
CA ILE A 139 -7.87 9.37 -7.49
C ILE A 139 -7.64 8.04 -8.22
N LYS A 140 -7.41 6.94 -7.49
CA LYS A 140 -7.26 5.62 -8.12
C LYS A 140 -8.50 5.22 -8.93
N ALA A 141 -9.70 5.48 -8.42
CA ALA A 141 -10.94 5.17 -9.13
C ALA A 141 -11.12 6.05 -10.38
N GLU A 142 -10.77 7.34 -10.30
CA GLU A 142 -10.79 8.26 -11.45
C GLU A 142 -9.79 7.85 -12.53
N GLU A 143 -8.56 7.46 -12.17
CA GLU A 143 -7.56 6.97 -13.14
C GLU A 143 -8.06 5.73 -13.87
N LEU A 144 -8.65 4.78 -13.12
CA LEU A 144 -9.23 3.59 -13.69
C LEU A 144 -10.36 3.91 -14.67
N GLN A 145 -11.22 4.87 -14.32
CA GLN A 145 -12.28 5.35 -15.20
C GLN A 145 -11.72 6.08 -16.44
N GLY A 146 -10.60 6.80 -16.28
CA GLY A 146 -9.86 7.43 -17.38
C GLY A 146 -9.21 6.43 -18.33
N GLY A 147 -9.03 5.18 -17.92
CA GLY A 147 -8.43 4.13 -18.75
C GLY A 147 -6.95 3.87 -18.47
N LEU A 148 -6.50 4.20 -17.25
CA LEU A 148 -5.21 3.80 -16.71
C LEU A 148 -5.44 2.83 -15.54
N ASP A 149 -4.83 1.66 -15.56
CA ASP A 149 -4.86 0.74 -14.42
C ASP A 149 -3.54 0.65 -13.66
N GLU A 150 -3.56 -0.10 -12.55
CA GLU A 150 -2.38 -0.31 -11.71
C GLU A 150 -1.36 -1.31 -12.27
N ALA A 151 -1.74 -2.09 -13.29
CA ALA A 151 -0.87 -3.00 -14.01
C ALA A 151 -0.15 -2.29 -15.18
N GLY A 152 -0.46 -1.01 -15.42
CA GLY A 152 0.09 -0.22 -16.52
C GLY A 152 -0.58 -0.49 -17.87
N ILE A 153 -1.79 -1.05 -17.86
CA ILE A 153 -2.65 -1.18 -19.04
C ILE A 153 -3.23 0.19 -19.36
N VAL A 154 -2.94 0.68 -20.56
CA VAL A 154 -3.36 2.00 -21.05
C VAL A 154 -4.38 1.85 -22.17
N LEU A 155 -5.58 2.39 -21.95
CA LEU A 155 -6.61 2.53 -22.98
C LEU A 155 -6.41 3.79 -23.83
N GLN A 156 -7.01 3.80 -25.01
CA GLN A 156 -7.10 5.00 -25.86
C GLN A 156 -7.81 6.17 -25.17
N THR A 157 -8.73 5.89 -24.23
CA THR A 157 -9.45 6.90 -23.46
C THR A 157 -8.58 7.60 -22.42
N ALA A 158 -7.38 7.09 -22.13
CA ALA A 158 -6.44 7.69 -21.18
C ALA A 158 -5.90 9.06 -21.63
N THR A 159 -6.20 9.47 -22.87
CA THR A 159 -5.77 10.75 -23.42
C THR A 159 -6.87 11.45 -24.20
N ASN A 160 -6.92 12.78 -24.07
CA ASN A 160 -7.76 13.65 -24.89
C ASN A 160 -7.04 14.14 -26.16
N ASP A 161 -5.74 13.84 -26.32
CA ASP A 161 -4.98 14.19 -27.51
C ASP A 161 -5.25 13.16 -28.63
N ASP A 162 -5.76 13.64 -29.76
CA ASP A 162 -6.12 12.81 -30.91
C ASP A 162 -4.91 12.09 -31.51
N ASN A 163 -3.73 12.73 -31.55
CA ASN A 163 -2.51 12.11 -32.07
C ASN A 163 -2.04 10.98 -31.16
N LEU A 164 -2.09 11.19 -29.84
CA LEU A 164 -1.75 10.13 -28.88
C LEU A 164 -2.77 8.98 -28.94
N ARG A 165 -4.05 9.27 -29.14
CA ARG A 165 -5.08 8.24 -29.29
C ARG A 165 -4.82 7.34 -30.49
N VAL A 166 -4.51 7.94 -31.64
CA VAL A 166 -4.16 7.22 -32.87
C VAL A 166 -2.88 6.41 -32.69
N ALA A 167 -1.87 6.95 -31.99
CA ALA A 167 -0.66 6.22 -31.68
C ALA A 167 -0.93 4.98 -30.80
N ILE A 168 -1.71 5.12 -29.73
CA ILE A 168 -2.10 4.01 -28.85
C ILE A 168 -2.87 2.95 -29.65
N GLU A 169 -3.79 3.36 -30.53
CA GLU A 169 -4.52 2.44 -31.41
C GLU A 169 -3.60 1.68 -32.37
N ALA A 170 -2.64 2.36 -32.98
CA ALA A 170 -1.68 1.75 -33.90
C ALA A 170 -0.81 0.72 -33.17
N VAL A 171 -0.35 1.04 -31.95
CA VAL A 171 0.38 0.11 -31.09
C VAL A 171 -0.49 -1.11 -30.78
N LEU A 172 -1.71 -0.91 -30.29
CA LEU A 172 -2.64 -1.99 -29.94
C LEU A 172 -2.88 -2.96 -31.12
N LYS A 173 -3.02 -2.43 -32.34
CA LYS A 173 -3.16 -3.23 -33.57
C LYS A 173 -1.90 -4.02 -33.94
N THR A 174 -0.73 -3.56 -33.50
CA THR A 174 0.57 -4.16 -33.85
C THR A 174 0.99 -5.23 -32.86
N VAL A 175 0.89 -4.93 -31.55
CA VAL A 175 1.39 -5.83 -30.49
C VAL A 175 0.27 -6.57 -29.75
N GLY A 176 -1.00 -6.32 -30.11
CA GLY A 176 -2.16 -6.81 -29.38
C GLY A 176 -2.40 -6.03 -28.08
N GLY A 177 -3.30 -6.53 -27.24
CA GLY A 177 -3.68 -5.89 -25.99
C GLY A 177 -4.01 -6.86 -24.86
N GLN A 178 -4.17 -6.30 -23.68
CA GLN A 178 -4.67 -6.99 -22.50
C GLN A 178 -6.01 -6.41 -22.07
N PRO A 179 -6.93 -7.23 -21.52
CA PRO A 179 -8.19 -6.75 -20.98
C PRO A 179 -7.95 -5.71 -19.89
N HIS A 180 -8.55 -4.53 -20.04
CA HIS A 180 -8.49 -3.50 -19.01
C HIS A 180 -9.69 -3.65 -18.04
N PRO A 181 -9.53 -3.43 -16.71
CA PRO A 181 -10.62 -3.64 -15.75
C PRO A 181 -11.84 -2.73 -15.95
N ASN A 182 -11.66 -1.56 -16.59
CA ASN A 182 -12.75 -0.65 -16.99
C ASN A 182 -13.41 -1.04 -18.34
N GLY A 183 -13.07 -2.22 -18.89
CA GLY A 183 -13.50 -2.69 -20.20
C GLY A 183 -12.57 -2.27 -21.34
N GLY A 184 -12.70 -2.94 -22.48
CA GLY A 184 -11.82 -2.76 -23.64
C GLY A 184 -10.47 -3.47 -23.50
N GLU A 185 -9.62 -3.29 -24.52
CA GLU A 185 -8.24 -3.78 -24.54
C GLU A 185 -7.28 -2.61 -24.53
N GLY A 186 -6.22 -2.72 -23.72
CA GLY A 186 -5.18 -1.70 -23.61
C GLY A 186 -3.79 -2.28 -23.82
N VAL A 187 -2.83 -1.37 -23.93
CA VAL A 187 -1.42 -1.70 -24.16
C VAL A 187 -0.62 -1.58 -22.86
N THR A 188 0.40 -2.43 -22.68
CA THR A 188 1.32 -2.37 -21.53
C THR A 188 2.75 -2.21 -22.04
N GLU A 189 3.65 -1.74 -21.17
CA GLU A 189 5.08 -1.64 -21.48
C GLU A 189 5.68 -3.01 -21.90
N ALA A 190 5.24 -4.10 -21.27
CA ALA A 190 5.71 -5.45 -21.59
C ALA A 190 5.35 -5.90 -23.02
N LEU A 191 4.28 -5.35 -23.62
CA LEU A 191 3.93 -5.61 -25.02
C LEU A 191 4.79 -4.81 -26.01
N LEU A 192 5.37 -3.68 -25.58
CA LEU A 192 6.20 -2.82 -26.44
C LEU A 192 7.62 -3.36 -26.64
N ASN A 193 8.11 -4.18 -25.70
CA ASN A 193 9.48 -4.67 -25.67
C ASN A 193 9.63 -6.10 -26.25
N GLN A 194 8.69 -6.54 -27.08
CA GLN A 194 8.70 -7.83 -27.79
C GLN A 194 9.30 -7.71 -29.18
#